data_AF-A0A147HTY6-F1
#
_entry.id   AF-A0A147HTY6-F1
#
_cell.length_a   1.000
_cell.length_b   1.000
_cell.length_c   1.000
_cell.angle_alpha   90.00
_cell.angle_beta   90.00
_cell.angle_gamma   90.00
#
_symmetry.space_group_name_H-M   'P 1'
#
loop_
_entity.id
_entity.type
_entity.pdbx_description
1 polymer ?
#
loop_
_entity_poly.entity_id
_entity_poly.type
_entity_poly.pdbx_seq_one_letter_code
_entity_poly.pdbx_strand_id
1 'polypeptide(L)'
;GEYPDRSTTLILQIDSLTQGPAFELKGPGIDGSAVLQAMIKPRDLFQRLSINEALFPRGIDVVLVHDDNIVAIPRTTRLIASGV
;
A
#
# COMPACT_ATOMS: atom_id res chain seq x y z
N GLY A 1 -26.70 -9.41 2.55
CA GLY A 1 -25.51 -9.95 3.22
C GLY A 1 -24.31 -9.44 2.48
N GLU A 2 -23.54 -8.54 3.09
CA GLU A 2 -22.25 -8.13 2.53
C GLU A 2 -21.27 -9.27 2.74
N TYR A 3 -20.73 -9.78 1.64
CA TYR A 3 -19.63 -10.73 1.65
C TYR A 3 -18.33 -9.91 1.73
N PRO A 4 -17.66 -9.81 2.90
CA PRO A 4 -16.38 -9.12 3.06
C PRO A 4 -15.24 -9.77 2.26
N ASP A 5 -15.49 -10.94 1.67
CA ASP A 5 -14.56 -11.82 0.97
C ASP A 5 -14.28 -11.43 -0.50
N ARG A 6 -14.88 -10.35 -1.02
CA ARG A 6 -14.49 -9.80 -2.35
C ARG A 6 -13.30 -8.83 -2.26
N SER A 7 -12.19 -9.33 -1.75
CA SER A 7 -10.87 -8.71 -1.80
C SER A 7 -10.21 -8.99 -3.14
N THR A 8 -9.35 -8.08 -3.62
CA THR A 8 -8.34 -8.44 -4.62
C THR A 8 -6.97 -8.15 -4.05
N THR A 9 -6.10 -9.17 -4.02
CA THR A 9 -4.69 -8.97 -3.66
C THR A 9 -3.88 -8.77 -4.93
N LEU A 10 -3.22 -7.63 -5.04
CA LEU A 10 -2.31 -7.33 -6.12
C LEU A 10 -0.87 -7.56 -5.67
N ILE A 11 -0.15 -8.45 -6.35
CA ILE A 11 1.28 -8.63 -6.14
C ILE A 11 1.99 -7.76 -7.18
N LEU A 12 2.75 -6.77 -6.70
CA LEU A 12 3.50 -5.83 -7.53
C LEU A 12 4.99 -6.04 -7.35
N GLN A 13 5.65 -6.51 -8.40
CA GLN A 13 7.11 -6.46 -8.48
C GLN A 13 7.55 -5.01 -8.71
N ILE A 14 8.46 -4.54 -7.88
CA ILE A 14 8.94 -3.15 -7.92
C ILE A 14 10.46 -3.08 -8.07
N ASP A 15 10.93 -1.89 -8.43
CA ASP A 15 12.34 -1.66 -8.74
C ASP A 15 13.23 -1.67 -7.47
N SER A 16 12.68 -1.37 -6.29
CA SER A 16 13.39 -1.46 -5.00
C SER A 16 12.45 -1.30 -3.79
N LEU A 17 12.72 -2.02 -2.71
CA LEU A 17 12.10 -1.85 -1.38
C LEU A 17 13.00 -1.08 -0.38
N THR A 18 14.14 -0.55 -0.83
CA THR A 18 15.12 0.13 0.03
C THR A 18 15.60 1.46 -0.55
N GLN A 19 15.24 1.76 -1.79
CA GLN A 19 15.59 2.99 -2.49
C GLN A 19 14.31 3.69 -2.95
N GLY A 20 14.41 4.98 -3.23
CA GLY A 20 13.32 5.78 -3.80
C GLY A 20 12.62 6.70 -2.81
N PRO A 21 11.46 7.24 -3.21
CA PRO A 21 10.65 8.11 -2.35
C PRO A 21 10.30 7.45 -1.02
N ALA A 22 10.26 8.27 0.03
CA ALA A 22 9.75 7.87 1.33
C ALA A 22 8.23 8.12 1.39
N PHE A 23 7.48 7.11 1.82
CA PHE A 23 6.04 7.18 2.07
C PHE A 23 5.80 7.01 3.56
N GLU A 24 5.25 8.03 4.21
CA GLU A 24 4.81 7.93 5.59
C GLU A 24 3.39 7.38 5.64
N LEU A 25 3.22 6.26 6.34
CA LEU A 25 2.03 5.43 6.33
C LEU A 25 1.43 5.31 7.74
N LYS A 26 0.11 5.18 7.82
CA LYS A 26 -0.62 4.91 9.07
C LYS A 26 -1.82 4.01 8.83
N GLY A 27 -2.24 3.29 9.86
CA GLY A 27 -3.44 2.45 9.83
C GLY A 27 -3.40 1.41 10.95
N PRO A 28 -4.41 0.53 11.02
CA PRO A 28 -4.40 -0.60 11.94
C PRO A 28 -3.11 -1.42 11.80
N GLY A 29 -2.46 -1.74 12.92
CA GLY A 29 -1.19 -2.47 12.94
C GLY A 29 0.07 -1.59 12.86
N ILE A 30 -0.07 -0.27 12.71
CA ILE A 30 1.03 0.71 12.80
C ILE A 30 0.84 1.54 14.07
N ASP A 31 1.80 1.52 14.99
CA ASP A 31 1.83 2.43 16.14
C ASP A 31 2.36 3.80 15.70
N GLY A 32 1.50 4.82 15.71
CA GLY A 32 1.83 6.13 15.17
C GLY A 32 1.89 6.15 13.65
N SER A 33 3.09 6.20 13.09
CA SER A 33 3.36 6.15 11.64
C SER A 33 4.58 5.28 11.34
N ALA A 34 4.64 4.77 10.10
CA ALA A 34 5.76 3.99 9.58
C ALA A 34 6.23 4.57 8.25
N VAL A 35 7.54 4.55 8.00
CA VAL A 35 8.11 5.02 6.73
C VAL A 35 8.49 3.84 5.86
N LEU A 36 7.97 3.82 4.63
CA LEU A 36 8.38 2.92 3.56
C LEU A 36 9.21 3.69 2.54
N GLN A 37 10.46 3.26 2.29
CA GLN A 37 11.23 3.73 1.13
C GLN A 37 11.10 2.71 0.00
N ALA A 38 10.58 3.11 -1.16
CA ALA A 38 10.39 2.19 -2.27
C ALA A 38 10.35 2.88 -3.64
N MET A 39 10.91 2.23 -4.66
CA MET A 39 10.82 2.62 -6.05
C MET A 39 9.62 1.95 -6.70
N ILE A 40 8.43 2.53 -6.50
CA ILE A 40 7.16 1.99 -6.96
C ILE A 40 6.77 2.59 -8.31
N LYS A 41 6.30 1.75 -9.23
CA LYS A 41 5.61 2.17 -10.45
C LYS A 41 4.20 1.55 -10.48
N PRO A 42 3.13 2.34 -10.69
CA PRO A 42 3.15 3.80 -10.86
C PRO A 42 3.35 4.55 -9.52
N ARG A 43 3.89 5.77 -9.58
CA ARG A 43 4.25 6.56 -8.38
C ARG A 43 3.03 7.02 -7.55
N ASP A 44 1.86 7.06 -8.18
CA ASP A 44 0.58 7.45 -7.58
C ASP A 44 -0.18 6.27 -6.94
N LEU A 45 0.47 5.11 -6.71
CA LEU A 45 -0.15 3.91 -6.14
C LEU A 45 -0.97 4.22 -4.87
N PHE A 46 -0.39 4.92 -3.90
CA PHE A 46 -1.08 5.22 -2.64
C PHE A 46 -2.29 6.14 -2.81
N GLN A 47 -2.25 7.07 -3.78
CA GLN A 47 -3.40 7.90 -4.14
C GLN A 47 -4.51 7.06 -4.79
N ARG A 48 -4.16 6.06 -5.59
CA ARG A 48 -5.15 5.13 -6.17
C ARG A 48 -5.78 4.24 -5.11
N LEU A 49 -4.98 3.78 -4.14
CA LEU A 49 -5.47 2.97 -3.02
C LEU A 49 -6.43 3.77 -2.13
N SER A 50 -6.20 5.07 -1.92
CA SER A 50 -7.10 5.89 -1.11
C SER A 50 -8.46 6.15 -1.75
N ILE A 51 -8.52 6.23 -3.09
CA ILE A 51 -9.80 6.33 -3.83
C ILE A 51 -10.64 5.05 -3.66
N ASN A 52 -10.00 3.89 -3.59
CA ASN A 52 -10.69 2.60 -3.46
C ASN A 52 -11.39 2.42 -2.10
N GLU A 53 -11.03 3.21 -1.09
CA GLU A 53 -11.69 3.19 0.22
C GLU A 53 -13.18 3.52 0.15
N ALA A 54 -13.57 4.39 -0.77
CA ALA A 54 -14.95 4.86 -0.90
C ALA A 54 -15.92 3.78 -1.44
N LEU A 55 -15.39 2.62 -1.88
CA LEU A 55 -16.15 1.53 -2.49
C LEU A 55 -16.27 0.29 -1.58
N PHE A 56 -16.17 0.47 -0.27
CA PHE A 56 -16.36 -0.59 0.72
C PHE A 56 -17.63 -1.43 0.42
N PRO A 57 -17.57 -2.78 0.50
CA PRO A 57 -16.50 -3.64 1.03
C PRO A 57 -15.42 -4.06 0.03
N ARG A 58 -15.42 -3.56 -1.21
CA ARG A 58 -14.44 -3.95 -2.25
C ARG A 58 -13.12 -3.24 -2.01
N GLY A 59 -12.10 -3.94 -1.55
CA GLY A 59 -10.79 -3.37 -1.27
C GLY A 59 -9.66 -4.11 -1.97
N ILE A 60 -8.64 -3.36 -2.36
CA ILE A 60 -7.39 -3.88 -2.91
C ILE A 60 -6.35 -3.90 -1.80
N ASP A 61 -5.83 -5.07 -1.51
CA ASP A 61 -4.62 -5.23 -0.69
C ASP A 61 -3.43 -5.37 -1.65
N VAL A 62 -2.31 -4.72 -1.34
CA VAL A 62 -1.12 -4.75 -2.20
C VAL A 62 0.02 -5.46 -1.49
N VAL A 63 0.71 -6.35 -2.18
CA VAL A 63 1.98 -6.92 -1.72
C VAL A 63 3.06 -6.47 -2.70
N LEU A 64 3.98 -5.64 -2.22
CA LEU A 64 5.17 -5.23 -2.95
C LEU A 64 6.24 -6.30 -2.80
N VAL A 65 6.90 -6.67 -3.89
CA VAL A 65 7.97 -7.67 -3.90
C VAL A 65 9.22 -7.15 -4.61
N HIS A 66 10.39 -7.42 -4.01
CA HIS A 66 11.70 -7.15 -4.60
C HIS A 66 12.72 -8.15 -4.02
N ASP A 67 13.32 -8.98 -4.88
CA ASP A 67 14.13 -10.14 -4.50
C ASP A 67 13.41 -11.02 -3.45
N ASP A 68 14.05 -11.28 -2.31
CA ASP A 68 13.51 -12.09 -1.21
C ASP A 68 12.72 -11.26 -0.19
N ASN A 69 12.44 -9.98 -0.49
CA ASN A 69 11.77 -9.06 0.42
C ASN A 69 10.35 -8.76 -0.02
N ILE A 70 9.46 -8.66 0.96
CA ILE A 70 8.05 -8.34 0.75
C ILE A 70 7.59 -7.24 1.69
N VAL A 71 6.66 -6.40 1.23
CA VAL A 71 5.92 -5.45 2.06
C VAL A 71 4.44 -5.57 1.73
N ALA A 72 3.62 -5.93 2.73
CA ALA A 72 2.17 -5.97 2.59
C ALA A 72 1.56 -4.62 3.01
N ILE A 73 0.70 -4.07 2.15
CA ILE A 73 -0.02 -2.82 2.34
C ILE A 73 -1.52 -3.16 2.31
N PRO A 74 -2.13 -3.35 3.50
CA PRO A 74 -3.58 -3.54 3.59
C PRO A 74 -4.35 -2.33 3.05
N ARG A 75 -5.57 -2.56 2.55
CA ARG A 75 -6.50 -1.51 2.07
C ARG A 75 -6.82 -0.40 3.08
N THR A 76 -6.57 -0.64 4.36
CA THR A 76 -6.78 0.31 5.46
C THR A 76 -5.57 1.20 5.73
N THR A 77 -4.44 0.95 5.08
CA THR A 77 -3.25 1.79 5.18
C THR A 77 -3.47 3.10 4.43
N ARG A 78 -3.08 4.21 5.06
CA ARG A 78 -3.25 5.57 4.57
C ARG A 78 -1.89 6.23 4.40
N LEU A 79 -1.73 6.98 3.33
CA LEU A 79 -0.59 7.88 3.13
C LEU A 79 -0.81 9.16 3.95
N ILE A 80 0.16 9.51 4.79
CA ILE A 80 0.22 10.80 5.50
C ILE A 80 0.99 11.81 4.66
N ALA A 81 2.18 11.42 4.20
CA ALA A 81 3.07 12.27 3.42
C ALA A 81 3.93 11.41 2.48
N SER A 82 4.37 12.01 1.38
CA SER A 82 5.34 11.41 0.46
C SER A 82 6.48 12.39 0.19
N GLY A 83 7.73 11.94 0.34
CA GLY A 83 8.92 12.66 -0.12
C GLY A 83 9.07 12.59 -1.64
N VAL A 84 9.79 13.55 -2.24
CA VAL A 84 10.15 13.55 -3.67
C VAL A 84 11.52 12.92 -3.86
#